data_AF-A9U7V4-F1
#
_entry.id   AF-A9U7V4-F1
#
_cell.length_a   1.000
_cell.length_b   1.000
_cell.length_c   1.000
_cell.angle_alpha   90.00
_cell.angle_beta   90.00
_cell.angle_gamma   90.00
#
_symmetry.space_group_name_H-M   'P 1'
#
loop_
_entity.id
_entity.type
_entity.pdbx_description
1 polymer ?
#
loop_
_entity_poly.entity_id
_entity_poly.type
_entity_poly.pdbx_seq_one_letter_code
_entity_poly.pdbx_strand_id
1 'polypeptide(L)'
;MTEEKVLATIKKRELIVRLQPGGRRITMEKAQRIRDLKLPGIVVAEDNKRFYPYDDLAAHILGFTGIDNQGLTGVEKKYDDKLNGLNGSVSYLSDAAGRLMPGSSEKYVEPKDGLNLKLTIDKSIQSIMERELDQAMVKFQANSALAIAMNPKTGEILGMSSRPGYEPADYQQYPAEIYNRNLPIWMTYEPGSTFKIITLAAALEEKKVNLQQDQFFDPGYVEVGGARLRCWKKGGHGSQTFLQVVENSCNPGFVALGQRLGKESLFSYIKDFGFGTKTGIDLSGEASGILFKLSRVGPVELATTAFGQGVSVTPIQQVAAVSAAINGGKLYKPYVTKAWVHPVTGEVMEEAKPELVRQVISENTSKQVREALESVVAK
;
A
#
# COMPACT_ATOMS: atom_id res chain seq x y z
N MET A 1 -25.86 25.98 10.47
CA MET A 1 -25.84 26.28 11.91
C MET A 1 -27.19 26.88 12.28
N THR A 2 -27.70 26.62 13.48
CA THR A 2 -28.90 27.30 13.98
C THR A 2 -28.55 28.74 14.40
N GLU A 3 -29.53 29.63 14.38
CA GLU A 3 -29.37 31.04 14.78
C GLU A 3 -28.78 31.17 16.19
N GLU A 4 -29.29 30.38 17.14
CA GLU A 4 -28.82 30.34 18.52
C GLU A 4 -27.31 30.03 18.62
N LYS A 5 -26.81 29.07 17.82
CA LYS A 5 -25.39 28.72 17.80
C LYS A 5 -24.55 29.83 17.22
N VAL A 6 -25.02 30.52 16.18
CA VAL A 6 -24.32 31.67 15.61
C VAL A 6 -24.24 32.80 16.64
N LEU A 7 -25.38 33.14 17.27
CA LEU A 7 -25.46 34.20 18.27
C LEU A 7 -24.57 33.92 19.48
N ALA A 8 -24.55 32.68 19.98
CA ALA A 8 -23.67 32.28 21.07
C ALA A 8 -22.19 32.38 20.69
N THR A 9 -21.86 32.10 19.43
CA THR A 9 -20.48 32.13 18.93
C THR A 9 -19.97 33.56 18.80
N ILE A 10 -20.75 34.47 18.20
CA ILE A 10 -20.33 35.88 18.00
C ILE A 10 -20.31 36.70 19.29
N LYS A 11 -20.99 36.26 20.35
CA LYS A 11 -20.99 36.92 21.68
C LYS A 11 -19.75 36.60 22.52
N LYS A 12 -18.91 35.66 22.10
CA LYS A 12 -17.66 35.34 22.81
C LYS A 12 -16.73 36.55 22.78
N ARG A 13 -16.13 36.87 23.93
CA ARG A 13 -15.13 37.95 24.06
C ARG A 13 -13.77 37.44 23.60
N GLU A 14 -13.63 37.24 22.29
CA GLU A 14 -12.40 36.82 21.61
C GLU A 14 -12.16 37.74 20.42
N LEU A 15 -10.89 37.97 20.08
CA LEU A 15 -10.50 38.89 19.01
C LEU A 15 -10.84 38.34 17.61
N ILE A 16 -10.82 37.01 17.45
CA ILE A 16 -11.22 36.31 16.22
C ILE A 16 -12.04 35.08 16.61
N VAL A 17 -13.26 34.99 16.10
CA VAL A 17 -14.12 33.81 16.28
C VAL A 17 -14.48 33.21 14.93
N ARG A 18 -14.21 31.91 14.78
CA ARG A 18 -14.57 31.16 13.56
C ARG A 18 -15.97 30.56 13.69
N LEU A 19 -16.85 30.83 12.74
CA LEU A 19 -18.18 30.22 12.67
C LEU A 19 -18.07 28.78 12.14
N GLN A 20 -17.82 27.81 13.03
CA GLN A 20 -17.65 26.40 12.66
C GLN A 20 -18.79 25.51 13.20
N PRO A 21 -19.11 24.40 12.50
CA PRO A 21 -18.60 23.99 11.19
C PRO A 21 -19.26 24.71 10.00
N GLY A 22 -20.43 25.35 10.20
CA GLY A 22 -21.28 25.80 9.09
C GLY A 22 -20.84 27.05 8.33
N GLY A 23 -19.78 27.74 8.77
CA GLY A 23 -19.15 28.86 8.08
C GLY A 23 -17.88 28.51 7.31
N ARG A 24 -17.47 27.23 7.27
CA ARG A 24 -16.37 26.76 6.41
C ARG A 24 -16.88 26.12 5.13
N ARG A 25 -16.04 26.12 4.09
CA ARG A 25 -16.32 25.48 2.78
C ARG A 25 -17.70 25.85 2.21
N ILE A 26 -18.12 27.09 2.43
CA ILE A 26 -19.36 27.62 1.86
C ILE A 26 -19.20 27.81 0.35
N THR A 27 -20.29 27.71 -0.41
CA THR A 27 -20.24 27.95 -1.86
C THR A 27 -19.82 29.38 -2.15
N MET A 28 -19.15 29.60 -3.29
CA MET A 28 -18.75 30.94 -3.74
C MET A 28 -19.95 31.91 -3.79
N GLU A 29 -21.11 31.42 -4.21
CA GLU A 29 -22.36 32.19 -4.21
C GLU A 29 -22.78 32.64 -2.80
N LYS A 30 -22.73 31.73 -1.82
CA LYS A 30 -23.06 32.05 -0.42
C LYS A 30 -22.02 32.98 0.20
N ALA A 31 -20.74 32.78 -0.10
CA ALA A 31 -19.65 33.67 0.30
C ALA A 31 -19.88 35.09 -0.24
N GLN A 32 -20.25 35.21 -1.51
CA GLN A 32 -20.53 36.51 -2.12
C GLN A 32 -21.72 37.20 -1.47
N ARG A 33 -22.84 36.47 -1.27
CA ARG A 33 -24.01 37.01 -0.55
C ARG A 33 -23.65 37.55 0.82
N ILE A 34 -22.78 36.86 1.58
CA ILE A 34 -22.34 37.33 2.90
C ILE A 34 -21.45 38.58 2.78
N ARG A 35 -20.53 38.62 1.81
CA ARG A 35 -19.71 39.81 1.54
C ARG A 35 -20.55 41.03 1.20
N ASP A 36 -21.61 40.84 0.41
CA ASP A 36 -22.51 41.91 -0.02
C ASP A 36 -23.36 42.50 1.12
N LEU A 37 -23.58 41.76 2.20
CA LEU A 37 -24.29 42.26 3.39
C LEU A 37 -23.49 43.30 4.19
N LYS A 38 -22.17 43.44 3.95
CA LYS A 38 -21.29 44.44 4.58
C LYS A 38 -21.44 44.52 6.11
N LEU A 39 -21.64 43.38 6.76
CA LEU A 39 -21.87 43.31 8.19
C LEU A 39 -20.58 43.68 8.97
N PRO A 40 -20.61 44.68 9.86
CA PRO A 40 -19.43 45.07 10.64
C PRO A 40 -18.85 43.90 11.44
N GLY A 41 -17.55 43.66 11.31
CA GLY A 41 -16.83 42.61 12.04
C GLY A 41 -16.97 41.19 11.46
N ILE A 42 -17.73 41.00 10.37
CA ILE A 42 -17.85 39.70 9.69
C ILE A 42 -16.99 39.74 8.43
N VAL A 43 -16.00 38.84 8.38
CA VAL A 43 -15.07 38.71 7.25
C VAL A 43 -15.21 37.31 6.66
N VAL A 44 -15.31 37.24 5.34
CA VAL A 44 -15.26 35.98 4.59
C VAL A 44 -13.82 35.79 4.10
N ALA A 45 -13.12 34.83 4.69
CA ALA A 45 -11.81 34.40 4.23
C ALA A 45 -11.93 33.34 3.13
N GLU A 46 -10.96 33.31 2.23
CA GLU A 46 -10.84 32.23 1.25
C GLU A 46 -10.49 30.91 1.96
N ASP A 47 -11.07 29.82 1.46
CA ASP A 47 -10.86 28.47 1.97
C ASP A 47 -10.75 27.52 0.79
N ASN A 48 -9.95 26.46 0.96
CA ASN A 48 -9.74 25.46 -0.06
C ASN A 48 -10.51 24.19 0.31
N LYS A 49 -11.01 23.48 -0.71
CA LYS A 49 -11.60 22.16 -0.54
C LYS A 49 -10.92 21.21 -1.52
N ARG A 50 -10.39 20.10 -1.00
CA ARG A 50 -9.84 19.03 -1.83
C ARG A 50 -10.94 18.40 -2.68
N PHE A 51 -10.68 18.22 -3.96
CA PHE A 51 -11.62 17.65 -4.94
C PHE A 51 -11.01 16.39 -5.56
N TYR A 52 -11.81 15.33 -5.65
CA TYR A 52 -11.44 14.02 -6.20
C TYR A 52 -12.23 13.81 -7.49
N PRO A 53 -11.64 14.02 -8.69
CA PRO A 53 -12.39 14.01 -9.96
C PRO A 53 -12.92 12.66 -10.41
N TYR A 54 -12.51 11.58 -9.74
CA TYR A 54 -12.81 10.20 -10.10
C TYR A 54 -13.42 9.44 -8.91
N ASP A 55 -14.13 10.16 -8.05
CA ASP A 55 -14.87 9.61 -6.91
C ASP A 55 -14.00 8.71 -6.01
N ASP A 56 -14.23 7.40 -6.01
CA ASP A 56 -13.55 6.40 -5.17
C ASP A 56 -12.25 5.82 -5.76
N LEU A 57 -11.90 6.18 -7.01
CA LEU A 57 -10.74 5.63 -7.70
C LEU A 57 -9.44 5.87 -6.91
N ALA A 58 -8.72 4.79 -6.61
CA ALA A 58 -7.47 4.82 -5.86
C ALA A 58 -7.58 5.44 -4.46
N ALA A 59 -8.78 5.43 -3.84
CA ALA A 59 -9.04 6.09 -2.56
C ALA A 59 -8.04 5.73 -1.44
N HIS A 60 -7.61 4.47 -1.32
CA HIS A 60 -6.64 4.07 -0.29
C HIS A 60 -5.20 4.52 -0.57
N ILE A 61 -4.85 4.76 -1.84
CA ILE A 61 -3.55 5.33 -2.22
C ILE A 61 -3.57 6.83 -2.01
N LEU A 62 -4.58 7.51 -2.56
CA LEU A 62 -4.76 8.95 -2.45
C LEU A 62 -4.88 9.35 -0.98
N GLY A 63 -5.82 8.73 -0.27
CA GLY A 63 -6.25 9.19 1.04
C GLY A 63 -7.18 10.39 0.92
N PHE A 64 -7.39 11.07 2.05
CA PHE A 64 -8.25 12.26 2.12
C PHE A 64 -7.70 13.33 3.05
N THR A 65 -8.23 14.55 2.91
CA THR A 65 -7.92 15.67 3.80
C THR A 65 -9.05 15.96 4.79
N GLY A 66 -8.66 16.45 5.97
CA GLY A 66 -9.57 16.88 7.03
C GLY A 66 -10.22 18.23 6.74
N ILE A 67 -10.94 18.78 7.72
CA ILE A 67 -11.63 20.07 7.59
C ILE A 67 -10.66 21.27 7.50
N ASP A 68 -9.41 21.11 7.94
CA ASP A 68 -8.35 22.10 7.82
C ASP A 68 -7.44 21.85 6.61
N ASN A 69 -7.86 20.98 5.68
CA ASN A 69 -7.08 20.51 4.54
C ASN A 69 -5.81 19.73 4.90
N GLN A 70 -5.64 19.31 6.15
CA GLN A 70 -4.56 18.42 6.55
C GLN A 70 -4.77 17.01 6.00
N GLY A 71 -3.75 16.40 5.42
CA GLY A 71 -3.78 15.01 4.99
C GLY A 71 -3.97 14.04 6.17
N LEU A 72 -4.98 13.17 6.10
CA LEU A 72 -5.32 12.23 7.18
C LEU A 72 -4.92 10.78 6.89
N THR A 73 -4.86 10.39 5.62
CA THR A 73 -4.47 9.04 5.16
C THR A 73 -3.74 9.11 3.81
N GLY A 74 -3.26 7.97 3.30
CA GLY A 74 -2.68 7.85 1.95
C GLY A 74 -1.47 8.76 1.70
N VAL A 75 -1.30 9.16 0.44
CA VAL A 75 -0.27 10.13 0.02
C VAL A 75 -0.56 11.53 0.55
N GLU A 76 -1.84 11.91 0.74
CA GLU A 76 -2.21 13.20 1.34
C GLU A 76 -1.53 13.37 2.69
N LYS A 77 -1.61 12.36 3.58
CA LYS A 77 -0.92 12.41 4.88
C LYS A 77 0.58 12.21 4.77
N LYS A 78 1.02 11.27 3.93
CA LYS A 78 2.45 10.93 3.83
C LYS A 78 3.29 12.13 3.39
N TYR A 79 2.72 12.97 2.52
CA TYR A 79 3.41 14.07 1.89
C TYR A 79 2.77 15.44 2.16
N ASP A 80 1.99 15.55 3.24
CA ASP A 80 1.26 16.75 3.65
C ASP A 80 2.16 18.00 3.62
N ASP A 81 3.40 17.89 4.12
CA ASP A 81 4.38 18.99 4.14
C ASP A 81 4.74 19.51 2.74
N LYS A 82 4.93 18.62 1.76
CA LYS A 82 5.27 18.99 0.38
C LYS A 82 4.03 19.47 -0.39
N LEU A 83 2.85 18.95 -0.05
CA LEU A 83 1.57 19.27 -0.68
C LEU A 83 0.98 20.61 -0.20
N ASN A 84 1.20 20.99 1.05
CA ASN A 84 0.66 22.23 1.62
C ASN A 84 1.48 23.47 1.25
N GLY A 85 2.78 23.31 0.99
CA GLY A 85 3.68 24.44 0.74
C GLY A 85 3.95 25.25 2.00
N LEU A 86 4.21 26.55 1.85
CA LEU A 86 4.51 27.46 2.95
C LEU A 86 3.50 28.61 2.99
N ASN A 87 2.87 28.79 4.14
CA ASN A 87 1.93 29.89 4.35
C ASN A 87 2.65 31.24 4.26
N GLY A 88 1.99 32.19 3.59
CA GLY A 88 2.35 33.60 3.64
C GLY A 88 1.90 34.25 4.94
N SER A 89 2.31 35.49 5.16
CA SER A 89 1.86 36.27 6.32
C SER A 89 1.82 37.76 6.01
N VAL A 90 0.77 38.43 6.46
CA VAL A 90 0.75 39.90 6.57
C VAL A 90 0.90 40.23 8.04
N SER A 91 1.90 41.04 8.39
CA SER A 91 2.07 41.56 9.75
C SER A 91 2.03 43.09 9.76
N TYR A 92 1.30 43.64 10.74
CA TYR A 92 1.10 45.07 10.91
C TYR A 92 1.03 45.43 12.40
N LEU A 93 1.33 46.69 12.73
CA LEU A 93 1.17 47.20 14.09
C LEU A 93 -0.30 47.53 14.33
N SER A 94 -0.85 47.02 15.43
CA SER A 94 -2.24 47.23 15.82
C SER A 94 -2.35 47.91 17.19
N ASP A 95 -3.42 48.67 17.39
CA ASP A 95 -3.78 49.21 18.71
C ASP A 95 -4.32 48.13 19.66
N ALA A 96 -4.60 48.48 20.92
CA ALA A 96 -5.14 47.55 21.92
C ALA A 96 -6.51 46.95 21.55
N ALA A 97 -7.18 47.49 20.52
CA ALA A 97 -8.45 47.00 19.97
C ALA A 97 -8.26 46.21 18.65
N GLY A 98 -7.02 45.96 18.21
CA GLY A 98 -6.68 45.20 17.01
C GLY A 98 -6.78 45.98 15.70
N ARG A 99 -6.94 47.31 15.73
CA ARG A 99 -7.05 48.15 14.53
C ARG A 99 -5.66 48.55 14.02
N LEU A 100 -5.49 48.59 12.71
CA LEU A 100 -4.26 49.02 12.04
C LEU A 100 -3.84 50.43 12.50
N MET A 101 -2.59 50.59 12.94
CA MET A 101 -2.09 51.89 13.38
C MET A 101 -1.78 52.81 12.18
N PRO A 102 -2.20 54.09 12.22
CA PRO A 102 -1.83 55.06 11.18
C PRO A 102 -0.31 55.17 11.03
N GLY A 103 0.22 54.96 9.82
CA GLY A 103 1.65 55.05 9.51
C GLY A 103 2.45 53.76 9.71
N SER A 104 1.83 52.64 10.08
CA SER A 104 2.52 51.34 10.11
C SER A 104 2.73 50.78 8.71
N SER A 105 3.92 50.27 8.41
CA SER A 105 4.18 49.50 7.19
C SER A 105 3.76 48.04 7.37
N GLU A 106 2.99 47.53 6.42
CA GLU A 106 2.66 46.10 6.34
C GLU A 106 3.92 45.34 5.89
N LYS A 107 4.32 44.32 6.65
CA LYS A 107 5.30 43.34 6.17
C LYS A 107 4.53 42.16 5.60
N TYR A 108 4.57 42.05 4.28
CA TYR A 108 4.01 40.93 3.52
C TYR A 108 5.09 39.89 3.24
N VAL A 109 4.80 38.64 3.56
CA VAL A 109 5.54 37.46 3.13
C VAL A 109 4.60 36.68 2.22
N GLU A 110 5.00 36.51 0.97
CA GLU A 110 4.22 35.79 -0.02
C GLU A 110 4.12 34.29 0.33
N PRO A 111 2.93 33.67 0.21
CA PRO A 111 2.82 32.22 0.31
C PRO A 111 3.57 31.53 -0.82
N LYS A 112 4.05 30.31 -0.56
CA LYS A 112 4.58 29.42 -1.59
C LYS A 112 3.68 28.21 -1.72
N ASP A 113 3.14 28.01 -2.91
CA ASP A 113 2.31 26.86 -3.20
C ASP A 113 3.05 25.54 -2.95
N GLY A 114 2.29 24.51 -2.59
CA GLY A 114 2.79 23.15 -2.53
C GLY A 114 3.13 22.60 -3.91
N LEU A 115 3.87 21.50 -3.91
CA LEU A 115 4.26 20.82 -5.16
C LEU A 115 3.17 19.87 -5.63
N ASN A 116 3.08 19.68 -6.95
CA ASN A 116 2.24 18.66 -7.55
C ASN A 116 2.92 17.30 -7.45
N LEU A 117 2.23 16.32 -6.86
CA LEU A 117 2.68 14.93 -6.80
C LEU A 117 2.16 14.15 -8.02
N LYS A 118 3.08 13.62 -8.83
CA LYS A 118 2.79 12.63 -9.87
C LYS A 118 2.99 11.24 -9.29
N LEU A 119 1.99 10.38 -9.42
CA LEU A 119 2.05 8.99 -8.97
C LEU A 119 2.54 8.05 -10.07
N THR A 120 2.97 6.85 -9.68
CA THR A 120 3.27 5.72 -10.58
C THR A 120 2.00 5.00 -11.05
N ILE A 121 0.87 5.28 -10.41
CA ILE A 121 -0.43 4.67 -10.69
C ILE A 121 -0.85 4.96 -12.13
N ASP A 122 -1.06 3.90 -12.90
CA ASP A 122 -1.66 3.98 -14.21
C ASP A 122 -3.19 3.94 -14.04
N LYS A 123 -3.85 5.01 -14.45
CA LYS A 123 -5.30 5.15 -14.32
C LYS A 123 -6.07 3.99 -14.97
N SER A 124 -5.61 3.50 -16.12
CA SER A 124 -6.30 2.42 -16.85
C SER A 124 -6.17 1.10 -16.10
N ILE A 125 -4.96 0.79 -15.62
CA ILE A 125 -4.72 -0.41 -14.81
C ILE A 125 -5.54 -0.35 -13.52
N GLN A 126 -5.50 0.78 -12.81
CA GLN A 126 -6.25 0.97 -11.56
C GLN A 126 -7.77 0.80 -11.78
N SER A 127 -8.35 1.45 -12.79
CA SER A 127 -9.78 1.36 -13.07
C SER A 127 -10.21 -0.05 -13.48
N ILE A 128 -9.39 -0.78 -14.25
CA ILE A 128 -9.66 -2.18 -14.58
C ILE A 128 -9.63 -3.03 -13.32
N MET A 129 -8.58 -2.92 -12.50
CA MET A 129 -8.47 -3.69 -11.26
C MET A 129 -9.67 -3.46 -10.34
N GLU A 130 -10.04 -2.21 -10.13
CA GLU A 130 -11.17 -1.84 -9.27
C GLU A 130 -12.50 -2.40 -9.79
N ARG A 131 -12.77 -2.26 -11.09
CA ARG A 131 -13.95 -2.84 -11.72
C ARG A 131 -14.02 -4.36 -11.54
N GLU A 132 -12.91 -5.08 -11.75
CA GLU A 132 -12.88 -6.54 -11.60
C GLU A 132 -13.05 -6.96 -10.12
N LEU A 133 -12.51 -6.18 -9.18
CA LEU A 133 -12.74 -6.41 -7.75
C LEU A 133 -14.21 -6.19 -7.37
N ASP A 134 -14.88 -5.17 -7.91
CA ASP A 134 -16.31 -4.94 -7.67
C ASP A 134 -17.15 -6.11 -8.19
N GLN A 135 -16.87 -6.58 -9.42
CA GLN A 135 -17.53 -7.76 -9.97
C GLN A 135 -17.27 -9.01 -9.10
N ALA A 136 -16.05 -9.18 -8.59
CA ALA A 136 -15.71 -10.30 -7.72
C ALA A 136 -16.46 -10.25 -6.37
N MET A 137 -16.57 -9.06 -5.77
CA MET A 137 -17.32 -8.85 -4.53
C MET A 137 -18.79 -9.24 -4.71
N VAL A 138 -19.43 -8.82 -5.82
CA VAL A 138 -20.81 -9.16 -6.14
C VAL A 138 -20.97 -10.65 -6.44
N LYS A 139 -20.12 -11.21 -7.32
CA LYS A 139 -20.24 -12.59 -7.79
C LYS A 139 -19.99 -13.61 -6.68
N PHE A 140 -18.97 -13.39 -5.86
CA PHE A 140 -18.53 -14.34 -4.85
C PHE A 140 -19.04 -14.01 -3.44
N GLN A 141 -19.71 -12.87 -3.25
CA GLN A 141 -20.14 -12.38 -1.94
C GLN A 141 -18.98 -12.36 -0.94
N ALA A 142 -17.80 -11.94 -1.41
CA ALA A 142 -16.58 -11.94 -0.61
C ALA A 142 -16.66 -10.88 0.50
N ASN A 143 -16.08 -11.17 1.67
CA ASN A 143 -15.99 -10.20 2.76
C ASN A 143 -15.04 -9.03 2.43
N SER A 144 -13.99 -9.32 1.66
CA SER A 144 -12.99 -8.35 1.23
C SER A 144 -12.28 -8.86 -0.02
N ALA A 145 -11.79 -7.95 -0.85
CA ALA A 145 -10.95 -8.28 -1.99
C ALA A 145 -9.83 -7.24 -2.13
N LEU A 146 -8.73 -7.60 -2.79
CA LEU A 146 -7.63 -6.68 -3.05
C LEU A 146 -6.90 -7.06 -4.33
N ALA A 147 -6.20 -6.09 -4.90
CA ALA A 147 -5.31 -6.34 -6.03
C ALA A 147 -4.13 -5.37 -5.99
N ILE A 148 -2.98 -5.83 -6.49
CA ILE A 148 -1.75 -5.05 -6.64
C ILE A 148 -1.17 -5.35 -8.02
N ALA A 149 -0.84 -4.31 -8.77
CA ALA A 149 -0.03 -4.39 -9.98
C ALA A 149 1.30 -3.67 -9.73
N MET A 150 2.41 -4.40 -9.84
CA MET A 150 3.76 -3.88 -9.62
C MET A 150 4.60 -4.13 -10.87
N ASN A 151 5.38 -3.13 -11.29
CA ASN A 151 6.40 -3.32 -12.30
C ASN A 151 7.58 -4.08 -11.68
N PRO A 152 7.85 -5.34 -12.08
CA PRO A 152 8.86 -6.15 -11.43
C PRO A 152 10.27 -5.61 -11.65
N LYS A 153 10.52 -4.80 -12.69
CA LYS A 153 11.88 -4.28 -13.01
C LYS A 153 12.23 -3.01 -12.24
N THR A 154 11.24 -2.29 -11.71
CA THR A 154 11.44 -0.97 -11.09
C THR A 154 10.93 -0.88 -9.67
N GLY A 155 9.93 -1.69 -9.31
CA GLY A 155 9.21 -1.56 -8.06
C GLY A 155 8.07 -0.54 -8.08
N GLU A 156 7.80 0.11 -9.22
CA GLU A 156 6.64 1.00 -9.35
C GLU A 156 5.34 0.23 -9.10
N ILE A 157 4.48 0.76 -8.25
CA ILE A 157 3.11 0.29 -8.13
C ILE A 157 2.28 0.96 -9.24
N LEU A 158 1.78 0.17 -10.17
CA LEU A 158 0.94 0.63 -11.27
C LEU A 158 -0.54 0.67 -10.88
N GLY A 159 -0.93 -0.13 -9.89
CA GLY A 159 -2.25 -0.08 -9.29
C GLY A 159 -2.28 -0.83 -7.95
N MET A 160 -3.11 -0.37 -7.04
CA MET A 160 -3.29 -0.97 -5.72
C MET A 160 -4.70 -0.64 -5.22
N SER A 161 -5.48 -1.66 -4.86
CA SER A 161 -6.86 -1.46 -4.45
C SER A 161 -7.32 -2.43 -3.37
N SER A 162 -8.30 -1.98 -2.58
CA SER A 162 -9.00 -2.75 -1.55
C SER A 162 -10.50 -2.65 -1.77
N ARG A 163 -11.22 -3.72 -1.42
CA ARG A 163 -12.67 -3.74 -1.25
C ARG A 163 -13.03 -4.28 0.15
N PRO A 164 -14.00 -3.67 0.84
CA PRO A 164 -14.82 -2.52 0.41
C PRO A 164 -14.02 -1.21 0.22
N GLY A 165 -14.45 -0.39 -0.74
CA GLY A 165 -13.90 0.93 -1.04
C GLY A 165 -14.59 2.05 -0.26
N TYR A 166 -14.14 3.29 -0.45
CA TYR A 166 -14.78 4.48 0.09
C TYR A 166 -14.54 5.68 -0.82
N GLU A 167 -15.43 6.66 -0.78
CA GLU A 167 -15.23 7.93 -1.48
C GLU A 167 -14.44 8.90 -0.56
N PRO A 168 -13.25 9.37 -0.97
CA PRO A 168 -12.43 10.28 -0.16
C PRO A 168 -13.13 11.60 0.18
N ALA A 169 -13.98 12.10 -0.71
CA ALA A 169 -14.74 13.32 -0.50
C ALA A 169 -15.78 13.19 0.63
N ASP A 170 -16.31 11.98 0.83
CA ASP A 170 -17.40 11.64 1.73
C ASP A 170 -16.99 10.60 2.79
N TYR A 171 -15.70 10.54 3.12
CA TYR A 171 -15.13 9.52 4.01
C TYR A 171 -15.85 9.39 5.37
N GLN A 172 -16.47 10.47 5.86
CA GLN A 172 -17.22 10.49 7.12
C GLN A 172 -18.48 9.62 7.10
N GLN A 173 -18.96 9.24 5.91
CA GLN A 173 -20.10 8.35 5.72
C GLN A 173 -19.70 6.86 5.80
N TYR A 174 -18.40 6.57 5.86
CA TYR A 174 -17.87 5.20 5.87
C TYR A 174 -17.30 4.84 7.25
N PRO A 175 -17.36 3.55 7.64
CA PRO A 175 -16.67 3.06 8.84
C PRO A 175 -15.17 3.34 8.80
N ALA A 176 -14.61 3.71 9.95
CA ALA A 176 -13.21 4.09 10.07
C ALA A 176 -12.24 2.99 9.65
N GLU A 177 -12.65 1.72 9.82
CA GLU A 177 -11.87 0.56 9.42
C GLU A 177 -11.66 0.48 7.90
N ILE A 178 -12.60 0.99 7.10
CA ILE A 178 -12.52 0.90 5.63
C ILE A 178 -11.42 1.82 5.12
N TYR A 179 -11.38 3.08 5.57
CA TYR A 179 -10.40 4.04 5.06
C TYR A 179 -9.05 3.99 5.79
N ASN A 180 -8.99 3.46 7.02
CA ASN A 180 -7.73 3.30 7.74
C ASN A 180 -6.95 2.04 7.33
N ARG A 181 -7.59 1.05 6.67
CA ARG A 181 -6.96 -0.22 6.30
C ARG A 181 -6.79 -0.33 4.80
N ASN A 182 -5.63 0.09 4.31
CA ASN A 182 -5.20 -0.25 2.95
C ASN A 182 -4.73 -1.72 2.93
N LEU A 183 -5.66 -2.64 2.59
CA LEU A 183 -5.46 -4.09 2.70
C LEU A 183 -4.15 -4.59 2.08
N PRO A 184 -3.77 -4.21 0.85
CA PRO A 184 -2.46 -4.49 0.23
C PRO A 184 -1.22 -4.37 1.12
N ILE A 185 -1.19 -3.38 2.02
CA ILE A 185 -0.03 -3.10 2.89
C ILE A 185 -0.30 -3.40 4.37
N TRP A 186 -1.57 -3.39 4.77
CA TRP A 186 -1.99 -3.50 6.16
C TRP A 186 -2.30 -4.94 6.57
N MET A 187 -2.98 -5.70 5.71
CA MET A 187 -3.44 -7.03 6.09
C MET A 187 -2.29 -8.03 6.08
N THR A 188 -2.37 -9.02 6.98
CA THR A 188 -1.45 -10.16 6.98
C THR A 188 -2.25 -11.45 6.85
N TYR A 189 -1.72 -12.41 6.10
CA TYR A 189 -2.37 -13.70 5.86
C TYR A 189 -1.33 -14.79 5.67
N GLU A 190 -1.73 -16.05 5.79
CA GLU A 190 -0.87 -17.17 5.41
C GLU A 190 -0.90 -17.34 3.88
N PRO A 191 0.24 -17.20 3.18
CA PRO A 191 0.27 -17.19 1.71
C PRO A 191 -0.02 -18.57 1.08
N GLY A 192 0.11 -19.64 1.85
CA GLY A 192 -0.05 -21.01 1.38
C GLY A 192 0.82 -21.29 0.16
N SER A 193 0.25 -21.98 -0.83
CA SER A 193 1.01 -22.45 -2.00
C SER A 193 1.66 -21.33 -2.82
N THR A 194 1.21 -20.08 -2.75
CA THR A 194 1.89 -18.97 -3.45
C THR A 194 3.30 -18.72 -2.92
N PHE A 195 3.58 -19.12 -1.67
CA PHE A 195 4.90 -19.03 -1.05
C PHE A 195 5.89 -20.06 -1.58
N LYS A 196 5.41 -21.16 -2.17
CA LYS A 196 6.25 -22.22 -2.74
C LYS A 196 7.23 -21.70 -3.79
N ILE A 197 6.90 -20.60 -4.46
CA ILE A 197 7.78 -19.89 -5.40
C ILE A 197 9.12 -19.54 -4.73
N ILE A 198 9.08 -19.12 -3.47
CA ILE A 198 10.24 -18.69 -2.68
C ILE A 198 11.09 -19.88 -2.28
N THR A 199 10.45 -20.95 -1.78
CA THR A 199 11.12 -22.22 -1.45
C THR A 199 11.75 -22.85 -2.69
N LEU A 200 11.07 -22.80 -3.84
CA LEU A 200 11.59 -23.28 -5.13
C LEU A 200 12.83 -22.46 -5.55
N ALA A 201 12.73 -21.14 -5.52
CA ALA A 201 13.83 -20.24 -5.87
C ALA A 201 15.06 -20.51 -5.00
N ALA A 202 14.88 -20.64 -3.68
CA ALA A 202 15.95 -20.99 -2.75
C ALA A 202 16.57 -22.37 -3.06
N ALA A 203 15.74 -23.39 -3.30
CA ALA A 203 16.23 -24.74 -3.59
C ALA A 203 17.02 -24.82 -4.89
N LEU A 204 16.62 -24.06 -5.92
CA LEU A 204 17.34 -23.95 -7.18
C LEU A 204 18.66 -23.19 -7.02
N GLU A 205 18.67 -22.06 -6.31
CA GLU A 205 19.87 -21.26 -6.07
C GLU A 205 20.93 -22.08 -5.30
N GLU A 206 20.50 -22.81 -4.28
CA GLU A 206 21.35 -23.70 -3.48
C GLU A 206 21.67 -25.04 -4.17
N LYS A 207 21.22 -25.23 -5.42
CA LYS A 207 21.40 -26.44 -6.23
C LYS A 207 20.94 -27.71 -5.52
N LYS A 208 19.89 -27.60 -4.70
CA LYS A 208 19.29 -28.70 -3.93
C LYS A 208 18.25 -29.49 -4.71
N VAL A 209 17.92 -29.06 -5.92
CA VAL A 209 16.97 -29.74 -6.79
C VAL A 209 17.31 -29.53 -8.26
N ASN A 210 17.14 -30.58 -9.06
CA ASN A 210 17.05 -30.51 -10.51
C ASN A 210 15.59 -30.81 -10.92
N LEU A 211 14.90 -29.86 -11.54
CA LEU A 211 13.44 -29.98 -11.78
C LEU A 211 13.07 -31.10 -12.74
N GLN A 212 13.97 -31.51 -13.62
CA GLN A 212 13.70 -32.48 -14.68
C GLN A 212 14.23 -33.87 -14.32
N GLN A 213 15.36 -33.93 -13.61
CA GLN A 213 16.03 -35.20 -13.29
C GLN A 213 15.61 -35.76 -11.94
N ASP A 214 15.43 -34.91 -10.92
CA ASP A 214 15.06 -35.38 -9.60
C ASP A 214 13.61 -35.86 -9.60
N GLN A 215 13.42 -37.05 -9.02
CA GLN A 215 12.11 -37.66 -8.85
C GLN A 215 11.64 -37.54 -7.39
N PHE A 216 10.32 -37.48 -7.23
CA PHE A 216 9.64 -37.50 -5.95
C PHE A 216 8.42 -38.42 -6.06
N PHE A 217 8.19 -39.24 -5.04
CA PHE A 217 6.98 -40.06 -4.94
C PHE A 217 6.06 -39.47 -3.87
N ASP A 218 4.87 -39.02 -4.28
CA ASP A 218 3.86 -38.48 -3.38
C ASP A 218 2.80 -39.55 -3.04
N PRO A 219 2.83 -40.16 -1.83
CA PRO A 219 1.79 -41.07 -1.34
C PRO A 219 0.54 -40.33 -0.81
N GLY A 220 0.48 -39.01 -0.97
CA GLY A 220 -0.61 -38.13 -0.52
C GLY A 220 -0.38 -37.49 0.84
N TYR A 221 0.74 -37.79 1.49
CA TYR A 221 1.12 -37.23 2.78
C TYR A 221 2.62 -37.38 3.06
N VAL A 222 3.11 -36.69 4.09
CA VAL A 222 4.42 -36.89 4.70
C VAL A 222 4.29 -36.77 6.22
N GLU A 223 5.01 -37.62 6.95
CA GLU A 223 5.10 -37.56 8.41
C GLU A 223 6.34 -36.78 8.81
N VAL A 224 6.18 -35.72 9.61
CA VAL A 224 7.29 -34.90 10.09
C VAL A 224 7.09 -34.65 11.58
N GLY A 225 8.04 -35.05 12.42
CA GLY A 225 7.98 -34.78 13.86
C GLY A 225 6.71 -35.31 14.55
N GLY A 226 6.12 -36.39 14.04
CA GLY A 226 4.85 -36.95 14.55
C GLY A 226 3.58 -36.29 13.99
N ALA A 227 3.71 -35.31 13.10
CA ALA A 227 2.59 -34.66 12.43
C ALA A 227 2.45 -35.14 10.97
N ARG A 228 1.22 -35.49 10.58
CA ARG A 228 0.87 -35.91 9.22
C ARG A 228 0.45 -34.72 8.36
N LEU A 229 1.32 -34.31 7.44
CA LEU A 229 1.06 -33.22 6.49
C LEU A 229 0.52 -33.79 5.19
N ARG A 230 -0.66 -33.34 4.77
CA ARG A 230 -1.38 -33.92 3.61
C ARG A 230 -1.18 -33.11 2.33
N CYS A 231 -1.19 -33.83 1.21
CA CYS A 231 -1.39 -33.24 -0.10
C CYS A 231 -2.87 -32.92 -0.32
N TRP A 232 -3.18 -31.98 -1.21
CA TRP A 232 -4.58 -31.63 -1.52
C TRP A 232 -5.27 -32.74 -2.34
N LYS A 233 -4.51 -33.49 -3.14
CA LYS A 233 -4.99 -34.64 -3.91
C LYS A 233 -5.03 -35.89 -3.04
N LYS A 234 -6.23 -36.46 -2.89
CA LYS A 234 -6.42 -37.74 -2.18
C LYS A 234 -5.69 -38.86 -2.93
N GLY A 235 -4.90 -39.65 -2.19
CA GLY A 235 -4.07 -40.73 -2.77
C GLY A 235 -2.74 -40.25 -3.35
N GLY A 236 -2.47 -38.94 -3.33
CA GLY A 236 -1.22 -38.36 -3.80
C GLY A 236 -1.10 -38.29 -5.32
N HIS A 237 0.07 -37.83 -5.75
CA HIS A 237 0.39 -37.69 -7.17
C HIS A 237 1.26 -38.83 -7.72
N GLY A 238 1.69 -39.79 -6.89
CA GLY A 238 2.57 -40.87 -7.34
C GLY A 238 3.96 -40.37 -7.70
N SER A 239 4.62 -41.02 -8.66
CA SER A 239 5.96 -40.62 -9.11
C SER A 239 5.88 -39.38 -10.00
N GLN A 240 6.67 -38.36 -9.67
CA GLN A 240 6.70 -37.09 -10.35
C GLN A 240 8.11 -36.51 -10.40
N THR A 241 8.41 -35.72 -11.42
CA THR A 241 9.58 -34.84 -11.39
C THR A 241 9.35 -33.68 -10.42
N PHE A 242 10.41 -32.99 -10.00
CA PHE A 242 10.22 -31.77 -9.20
C PHE A 242 9.56 -30.62 -9.97
N LEU A 243 9.62 -30.60 -11.31
CA LEU A 243 8.78 -29.69 -12.11
C LEU A 243 7.29 -29.99 -11.90
N GLN A 244 6.91 -31.26 -11.97
CA GLN A 244 5.54 -31.70 -11.72
C GLN A 244 5.10 -31.47 -10.27
N VAL A 245 6.01 -31.55 -9.30
CA VAL A 245 5.74 -31.15 -7.90
C VAL A 245 5.31 -29.68 -7.83
N VAL A 246 5.93 -28.80 -8.61
CA VAL A 246 5.55 -27.38 -8.72
C VAL A 246 4.19 -27.24 -9.41
N GLU A 247 4.01 -27.85 -10.58
CA GLU A 247 2.76 -27.82 -11.38
C GLU A 247 1.54 -28.30 -10.56
N ASN A 248 1.69 -29.40 -9.84
CA ASN A 248 0.62 -29.99 -9.04
C ASN A 248 0.50 -29.37 -7.64
N SER A 249 1.36 -28.40 -7.30
CA SER A 249 1.41 -27.80 -5.98
C SER A 249 1.49 -28.85 -4.86
N CYS A 250 2.35 -29.87 -5.02
CA CYS A 250 2.44 -31.00 -4.11
C CYS A 250 3.09 -30.62 -2.76
N ASN A 251 2.31 -30.60 -1.67
CA ASN A 251 2.81 -30.22 -0.35
C ASN A 251 3.97 -31.12 0.13
N PRO A 252 3.88 -32.47 0.09
CA PRO A 252 4.99 -33.34 0.48
C PRO A 252 6.29 -33.08 -0.29
N GLY A 253 6.21 -32.77 -1.59
CA GLY A 253 7.38 -32.42 -2.39
C GLY A 253 8.04 -31.12 -1.92
N PHE A 254 7.25 -30.11 -1.54
CA PHE A 254 7.78 -28.87 -0.96
C PHE A 254 8.32 -29.04 0.47
N VAL A 255 7.74 -29.95 1.26
CA VAL A 255 8.34 -30.37 2.54
C VAL A 255 9.73 -30.96 2.30
N ALA A 256 9.89 -31.83 1.29
CA ALA A 256 11.19 -32.38 0.94
C ALA A 256 12.19 -31.29 0.51
N LEU A 257 11.77 -30.28 -0.26
CA LEU A 257 12.63 -29.13 -0.59
C LEU A 257 13.04 -28.34 0.66
N GLY A 258 12.08 -28.05 1.56
CA GLY A 258 12.38 -27.38 2.83
C GLY A 258 13.38 -28.15 3.70
N GLN A 259 13.26 -29.49 3.73
CA GLN A 259 14.22 -30.35 4.43
C GLN A 259 15.60 -30.37 3.76
N ARG A 260 15.67 -30.38 2.42
CA ARG A 260 16.95 -30.31 1.68
C ARG A 260 17.68 -28.97 1.88
N LEU A 261 16.92 -27.90 2.03
CA LEU A 261 17.46 -26.56 2.35
C LEU A 261 17.91 -26.46 3.81
N GLY A 262 17.14 -27.04 4.73
CA GLY A 262 17.30 -26.80 6.16
C GLY A 262 16.73 -25.46 6.60
N LYS A 263 16.56 -25.29 7.92
CA LYS A 263 15.89 -24.10 8.47
C LYS A 263 16.73 -22.83 8.31
N GLU A 264 18.05 -22.93 8.41
CA GLU A 264 18.96 -21.80 8.31
C GLU A 264 18.87 -21.16 6.92
N SER A 265 19.06 -21.95 5.86
CA SER A 265 18.99 -21.47 4.49
C SER A 265 17.58 -21.00 4.14
N LEU A 266 16.53 -21.80 4.43
CA LEU A 266 15.16 -21.41 4.08
C LEU A 266 14.79 -20.07 4.75
N PHE A 267 15.01 -19.91 6.05
CA PHE A 267 14.67 -18.66 6.74
C PHE A 267 15.57 -17.48 6.36
N SER A 268 16.80 -17.71 5.89
CA SER A 268 17.61 -16.64 5.28
C SER A 268 16.93 -16.14 4.02
N TYR A 269 16.63 -17.02 3.06
CA TYR A 269 15.97 -16.63 1.81
C TYR A 269 14.62 -15.96 2.06
N ILE A 270 13.80 -16.46 2.98
CA ILE A 270 12.53 -15.81 3.34
C ILE A 270 12.74 -14.34 3.73
N LYS A 271 13.76 -14.05 4.56
CA LYS A 271 14.10 -12.67 4.93
C LYS A 271 14.71 -11.90 3.77
N ASP A 272 15.55 -12.53 2.96
CA ASP A 272 16.20 -11.87 1.82
C ASP A 272 15.21 -11.50 0.70
N PHE A 273 14.13 -12.27 0.55
CA PHE A 273 12.98 -11.91 -0.29
C PHE A 273 12.07 -10.83 0.35
N GLY A 274 12.38 -10.36 1.56
CA GLY A 274 11.73 -9.21 2.20
C GLY A 274 10.60 -9.55 3.17
N PHE A 275 10.33 -10.83 3.45
CA PHE A 275 9.28 -11.21 4.40
C PHE A 275 9.68 -10.95 5.85
N GLY A 276 8.70 -10.64 6.69
CA GLY A 276 8.92 -10.36 8.12
C GLY A 276 9.41 -8.95 8.42
N THR A 277 9.61 -8.11 7.40
CA THR A 277 10.00 -6.71 7.51
C THR A 277 9.14 -5.84 6.60
N LYS A 278 8.89 -4.59 7.01
CA LYS A 278 8.22 -3.62 6.15
C LYS A 278 9.01 -3.45 4.84
N THR A 279 8.31 -3.44 3.70
CA THR A 279 8.90 -3.21 2.38
C THR A 279 9.45 -1.79 2.25
N GLY A 280 8.90 -0.85 3.04
CA GLY A 280 9.30 0.55 2.99
C GLY A 280 8.58 1.33 1.90
N ILE A 281 7.47 0.80 1.38
CA ILE A 281 6.58 1.55 0.49
C ILE A 281 6.25 2.92 1.10
N ASP A 282 6.17 3.92 0.23
CA ASP A 282 5.90 5.30 0.57
C ASP A 282 4.42 5.58 0.91
N LEU A 283 3.82 4.67 1.69
CA LEU A 283 2.49 4.78 2.27
C LEU A 283 2.55 4.52 3.77
N SER A 284 1.54 5.01 4.50
CA SER A 284 1.43 4.79 5.95
C SER A 284 0.60 3.55 6.25
N GLY A 285 0.85 2.92 7.42
CA GLY A 285 0.04 1.79 7.89
C GLY A 285 0.51 0.40 7.45
N GLU A 286 1.72 0.30 6.88
CA GLU A 286 2.31 -0.98 6.49
C GLU A 286 2.58 -1.91 7.68
N ALA A 287 2.14 -3.16 7.56
CA ALA A 287 2.44 -4.26 8.48
C ALA A 287 3.70 -5.05 8.05
N SER A 288 4.33 -5.75 8.99
CA SER A 288 5.55 -6.52 8.72
C SER A 288 5.32 -8.02 8.48
N GLY A 289 4.10 -8.52 8.70
CA GLY A 289 3.86 -9.96 8.82
C GLY A 289 4.44 -10.54 10.12
N ILE A 290 4.38 -11.87 10.23
CA ILE A 290 4.83 -12.64 11.40
C ILE A 290 5.59 -13.87 10.89
N LEU A 291 6.86 -13.99 11.29
CA LEU A 291 7.69 -15.16 11.04
C LEU A 291 8.14 -15.79 12.36
N PHE A 292 8.33 -17.11 12.38
CA PHE A 292 8.95 -17.77 13.52
C PHE A 292 10.38 -17.27 13.76
N LYS A 293 10.75 -17.14 15.03
CA LYS A 293 12.16 -17.00 15.41
C LYS A 293 12.87 -18.31 15.08
N LEU A 294 14.04 -18.24 14.44
CA LEU A 294 14.79 -19.43 14.00
C LEU A 294 15.05 -20.46 15.11
N SER A 295 15.25 -20.00 16.36
CA SER A 295 15.42 -20.86 17.54
C SER A 295 14.18 -21.67 17.93
N ARG A 296 12.99 -21.27 17.46
CA ARG A 296 11.71 -21.95 17.67
C ARG A 296 11.25 -22.75 16.46
N VAL A 297 12.06 -22.81 15.40
CA VAL A 297 11.75 -23.60 14.21
C VAL A 297 12.18 -25.05 14.46
N GLY A 298 11.21 -25.90 14.73
CA GLY A 298 11.36 -27.35 14.77
C GLY A 298 11.12 -27.99 13.40
N PRO A 299 11.13 -29.34 13.32
CA PRO A 299 10.91 -30.06 12.07
C PRO A 299 9.55 -29.75 11.42
N VAL A 300 8.49 -29.61 12.23
CA VAL A 300 7.13 -29.34 11.73
C VAL A 300 7.03 -27.93 11.19
N GLU A 301 7.55 -26.93 11.92
CA GLU A 301 7.52 -25.53 11.49
C GLU A 301 8.35 -25.32 10.22
N LEU A 302 9.49 -25.99 10.08
CA LEU A 302 10.27 -25.99 8.84
C LEU A 302 9.44 -26.54 7.68
N ALA A 303 8.78 -27.68 7.89
CA ALA A 303 7.97 -28.32 6.87
C ALA A 303 6.77 -27.45 6.45
N THR A 304 6.03 -26.88 7.40
CA THR A 304 4.86 -26.03 7.09
C THR A 304 5.27 -24.74 6.40
N THR A 305 6.36 -24.12 6.86
CA THR A 305 6.88 -22.87 6.28
C THR A 305 7.28 -23.08 4.82
N ALA A 306 7.84 -24.23 4.47
CA ALA A 306 8.28 -24.55 3.10
C ALA A 306 7.14 -24.49 2.07
N PHE A 307 5.88 -24.68 2.48
CA PHE A 307 4.70 -24.52 1.63
C PHE A 307 3.77 -23.37 2.06
N GLY A 308 4.28 -22.42 2.85
CA GLY A 308 3.61 -21.16 3.17
C GLY A 308 2.58 -21.21 4.29
N GLN A 309 2.70 -22.17 5.21
CA GLN A 309 1.89 -22.24 6.43
C GLN A 309 2.74 -22.05 7.69
N GLY A 310 2.18 -21.43 8.73
CA GLY A 310 2.94 -21.00 9.91
C GLY A 310 3.74 -19.71 9.68
N VAL A 311 3.48 -19.01 8.59
CA VAL A 311 4.03 -17.68 8.29
C VAL A 311 2.90 -16.75 7.90
N SER A 312 2.93 -15.52 8.38
CA SER A 312 1.99 -14.48 7.99
C SER A 312 2.73 -13.39 7.22
N VAL A 313 2.25 -13.04 6.03
CA VAL A 313 2.89 -12.07 5.13
C VAL A 313 1.87 -11.01 4.71
N THR A 314 2.33 -9.84 4.27
CA THR A 314 1.46 -8.86 3.62
C THR A 314 1.38 -9.13 2.11
N PRO A 315 0.26 -8.76 1.44
CA PRO A 315 0.15 -8.89 -0.01
C PRO A 315 1.28 -8.15 -0.77
N ILE A 316 1.69 -6.97 -0.28
CA ILE A 316 2.80 -6.21 -0.88
C ILE A 316 4.14 -6.94 -0.76
N GLN A 317 4.43 -7.61 0.36
CA GLN A 317 5.62 -8.46 0.50
C GLN A 317 5.58 -9.62 -0.50
N GLN A 318 4.42 -10.28 -0.63
CA GLN A 318 4.26 -11.41 -1.55
C GLN A 318 4.53 -10.98 -3.00
N VAL A 319 3.95 -9.87 -3.45
CA VAL A 319 4.14 -9.35 -4.82
C VAL A 319 5.59 -8.91 -5.06
N ALA A 320 6.23 -8.24 -4.09
CA ALA A 320 7.63 -7.84 -4.19
C ALA A 320 8.57 -9.06 -4.28
N ALA A 321 8.33 -10.07 -3.45
CA ALA A 321 9.12 -11.31 -3.44
C ALA A 321 8.98 -12.12 -4.73
N VAL A 322 7.76 -12.28 -5.23
CA VAL A 322 7.52 -12.96 -6.53
C VAL A 322 8.14 -12.17 -7.67
N SER A 323 8.03 -10.83 -7.65
CA SER A 323 8.69 -9.97 -8.63
C SER A 323 10.20 -10.19 -8.64
N ALA A 324 10.84 -10.24 -7.47
CA ALA A 324 12.26 -10.55 -7.35
C ALA A 324 12.61 -11.95 -7.89
N ALA A 325 11.76 -12.94 -7.64
CA ALA A 325 11.97 -14.30 -8.11
C ALA A 325 11.97 -14.41 -9.65
N ILE A 326 11.24 -13.53 -10.35
CA ILE A 326 11.09 -13.58 -11.81
C ILE A 326 11.85 -12.49 -12.59
N ASN A 327 12.41 -11.47 -11.94
CA ASN A 327 13.02 -10.32 -12.62
C ASN A 327 14.55 -10.37 -12.77
N GLY A 328 15.13 -11.56 -12.65
CA GLY A 328 16.58 -11.74 -12.55
C GLY A 328 17.11 -11.73 -11.13
N GLY A 329 16.25 -11.84 -10.10
CA GLY A 329 16.65 -12.00 -8.70
C GLY A 329 16.77 -10.71 -7.90
N LYS A 330 16.24 -9.59 -8.38
CA LYS A 330 16.43 -8.26 -7.80
C LYS A 330 15.23 -7.84 -6.96
N LEU A 331 15.42 -7.67 -5.65
CA LEU A 331 14.35 -7.14 -4.80
C LEU A 331 14.36 -5.60 -4.86
N TYR A 332 13.32 -5.02 -5.45
CA TYR A 332 13.10 -3.58 -5.46
C TYR A 332 12.15 -3.17 -4.33
N LYS A 333 12.42 -2.00 -3.75
CA LYS A 333 11.49 -1.35 -2.82
C LYS A 333 10.26 -0.86 -3.60
N PRO A 334 9.04 -1.25 -3.23
CA PRO A 334 7.83 -0.75 -3.88
C PRO A 334 7.63 0.74 -3.62
N TYR A 335 7.07 1.48 -4.58
CA TYR A 335 6.73 2.90 -4.38
C TYR A 335 5.58 3.37 -5.27
N VAL A 336 4.85 4.40 -4.82
CA VAL A 336 3.73 5.04 -5.53
C VAL A 336 4.08 6.45 -6.04
N THR A 337 5.12 7.10 -5.55
CA THR A 337 5.55 8.44 -5.97
C THR A 337 6.43 8.38 -7.20
N LYS A 338 6.03 9.05 -8.28
CA LYS A 338 6.82 9.13 -9.53
C LYS A 338 7.68 10.39 -9.60
N ALA A 339 7.07 11.54 -9.36
CA ALA A 339 7.78 12.81 -9.45
C ALA A 339 7.08 13.94 -8.67
N TRP A 340 7.86 14.94 -8.27
CA TRP A 340 7.38 16.23 -7.77
C TRP A 340 7.52 17.27 -8.87
N VAL A 341 6.45 18.01 -9.11
CA VAL A 341 6.33 18.96 -10.22
C VAL A 341 5.96 20.33 -9.67
N HIS A 342 6.59 21.38 -10.17
CA HIS A 342 6.25 22.75 -9.81
C HIS A 342 4.83 23.09 -10.32
N PRO A 343 3.94 23.65 -9.48
CA PRO A 343 2.53 23.83 -9.83
C PRO A 343 2.29 24.78 -11.00
N VAL A 344 3.08 25.85 -11.11
CA VAL A 344 2.94 26.87 -12.17
C VAL A 344 3.74 26.55 -13.43
N THR A 345 5.04 26.25 -13.30
CA THR A 345 5.93 26.04 -14.47
C THR A 345 5.80 24.66 -15.10
N GLY A 346 5.29 23.67 -14.35
CA GLY A 346 5.26 22.27 -14.80
C GLY A 346 6.63 21.59 -14.81
N GLU A 347 7.66 22.23 -14.26
CA GLU A 347 9.02 21.68 -14.19
C GLU A 347 9.09 20.51 -13.19
N VAL A 348 9.78 19.44 -13.56
CA VAL A 348 10.04 18.31 -12.66
C VAL A 348 11.15 18.69 -11.69
N MET A 349 10.79 18.84 -10.42
CA MET A 349 11.71 19.24 -9.34
C MET A 349 12.48 18.05 -8.78
N GLU A 350 11.83 16.89 -8.71
CA GLU A 350 12.39 15.66 -8.16
C GLU A 350 11.72 14.47 -8.85
N GLU A 351 12.48 13.46 -9.25
CA GLU A 351 11.97 12.22 -9.83
C GLU A 351 12.40 11.04 -8.97
N ALA A 352 11.45 10.17 -8.63
CA ALA A 352 11.73 8.96 -7.87
C ALA A 352 12.48 7.97 -8.75
N LYS A 353 13.52 7.35 -8.19
CA LYS A 353 14.32 6.33 -8.87
C LYS A 353 14.06 4.97 -8.25
N PRO A 354 14.04 3.89 -9.06
CA PRO A 354 14.00 2.52 -8.54
C PRO A 354 15.09 2.26 -7.50
N GLU A 355 14.70 1.85 -6.30
CA GLU A 355 15.62 1.53 -5.21
C GLU A 355 15.81 0.00 -5.17
N LEU A 356 16.96 -0.47 -5.66
CA LEU A 356 17.36 -1.87 -5.54
C LEU A 356 17.78 -2.14 -4.10
N VAL A 357 17.01 -2.97 -3.39
CA VAL A 357 17.31 -3.35 -2.00
C VAL A 357 18.44 -4.37 -1.96
N ARG A 358 18.36 -5.42 -2.79
CA ARG A 358 19.39 -6.47 -2.90
C ARG A 358 19.17 -7.39 -4.11
N GLN A 359 20.21 -8.15 -4.44
CA GLN A 359 20.16 -9.33 -5.31
C GLN A 359 19.96 -10.56 -4.41
N VAL A 360 18.86 -11.30 -4.60
CA VAL A 360 18.45 -12.44 -3.76
C VAL A 360 18.87 -13.78 -4.35
N ILE A 361 18.69 -13.95 -5.66
CA ILE A 361 19.03 -15.17 -6.42
C ILE A 361 19.74 -14.79 -7.71
N SER A 362 20.42 -15.71 -8.38
CA SER A 362 21.04 -15.45 -9.67
C SER A 362 20.01 -15.26 -10.80
N GLU A 363 20.42 -14.59 -11.88
CA GLU A 363 19.59 -14.44 -13.08
C GLU A 363 19.20 -15.80 -13.69
N ASN A 364 20.11 -16.77 -13.64
CA ASN A 364 19.87 -18.13 -14.14
C ASN A 364 18.81 -18.86 -13.29
N THR A 365 18.86 -18.76 -11.97
CA THR A 365 17.81 -19.31 -11.10
C THR A 365 16.48 -18.61 -11.36
N SER A 366 16.47 -17.28 -11.47
CA SER A 366 15.26 -16.53 -11.79
C SER A 366 14.63 -16.96 -13.12
N LYS A 367 15.45 -17.27 -14.13
CA LYS A 367 14.99 -17.83 -15.41
C LYS A 367 14.32 -19.19 -15.23
N GLN A 368 14.93 -20.11 -14.48
CA GLN A 368 14.34 -21.42 -14.20
C GLN A 368 13.01 -21.30 -13.43
N VAL A 369 12.93 -20.36 -12.48
CA VAL A 369 11.67 -20.07 -11.77
C VAL A 369 10.61 -19.57 -12.75
N ARG A 370 10.93 -18.64 -13.66
CA ARG A 370 9.98 -18.18 -14.69
C ARG A 370 9.45 -19.33 -15.55
N GLU A 371 10.33 -20.18 -16.05
CA GLU A 371 9.96 -21.32 -16.89
C GLU A 371 9.08 -22.33 -16.13
N ALA A 372 9.37 -22.57 -14.85
CA ALA A 372 8.52 -23.40 -14.00
C ALA A 372 7.15 -22.77 -13.76
N LEU A 373 7.06 -21.47 -13.49
CA LEU A 373 5.77 -20.78 -13.29
C LEU A 373 4.96 -20.68 -14.57
N GLU A 374 5.61 -20.53 -15.73
CA GLU A 374 4.95 -20.59 -17.03
C GLU A 374 4.31 -21.96 -17.26
N SER A 375 5.01 -23.05 -16.91
CA SER A 375 4.47 -24.42 -17.04
C SER A 375 3.24 -24.68 -16.16
N VAL A 376 3.06 -23.95 -15.05
CA VAL A 376 1.87 -24.06 -14.19
C VAL A 376 0.61 -23.47 -14.86
N VAL A 377 0.78 -22.53 -15.79
CA VAL A 377 -0.33 -21.72 -16.34
C VAL A 377 -0.60 -22.02 -17.81
N ALA A 378 0.45 -22.22 -18.61
CA ALA A 378 0.38 -22.27 -20.07
C ALA A 378 0.45 -23.68 -20.66
N LYS A 379 0.63 -24.72 -19.83
CA LYS A 379 0.64 -26.13 -20.22
C LYS A 379 -0.38 -26.88 -19.39
#